data_AF-A0A1F9LJK7-F1
#
_entry.id   AF-A0A1F9LJK7-F1
#
_cell.length_a   1.000
_cell.length_b   1.000
_cell.length_c   1.000
_cell.angle_alpha   90.00
_cell.angle_beta   90.00
_cell.angle_gamma   90.00
#
_symmetry.space_group_name_H-M   'P 1'
#
loop_
_entity.id
_entity.type
_entity.pdbx_description
1 polymer ?
#
loop_
_entity_poly.entity_id
_entity_poly.type
_entity_poly.pdbx_seq_one_letter_code
_entity_poly.pdbx_strand_id
1 'polypeptide(L)' 'MNKDQAKGTWEQIKGRAKKAWGELTDDDLKKAEGSVDKLYGVIQEKFGDTKEAILAKLDKLHL' A
#
# COMPACT_ATOMS: atom_id res chain seq x y z
N MET A 1 3.39 -0.17 -22.37
CA MET A 1 3.89 0.01 -20.99
C MET A 1 3.78 -1.32 -20.27
N ASN A 2 4.89 -1.83 -19.76
CA ASN A 2 5.08 -3.26 -19.42
C ASN A 2 4.43 -3.63 -18.08
N LYS A 3 3.71 -4.76 -18.05
CA LYS A 3 3.13 -5.35 -16.83
C LYS A 3 4.17 -5.59 -15.73
N ASP A 4 5.43 -5.82 -16.11
CA ASP A 4 6.56 -5.99 -15.19
C ASP A 4 6.85 -4.75 -14.33
N GLN A 5 6.72 -3.54 -14.88
CA GLN A 5 6.92 -2.31 -14.09
C GLN A 5 5.80 -2.11 -13.06
N ALA A 6 4.56 -2.45 -13.41
CA ALA A 6 3.43 -2.37 -12.49
C ALA A 6 3.58 -3.36 -11.32
N LYS A 7 4.05 -4.58 -11.60
CA LYS A 7 4.31 -5.59 -10.56
C LYS A 7 5.45 -5.19 -9.62
N GLY A 8 6.55 -4.65 -10.15
CA GLY A 8 7.66 -4.14 -9.33
C GLY A 8 7.24 -2.98 -8.44
N THR A 9 6.46 -2.04 -8.98
CA THR A 9 5.92 -0.90 -8.23
C THR A 9 4.98 -1.36 -7.11
N TRP A 10 4.13 -2.35 -7.39
CA TRP A 10 3.21 -2.93 -6.41
C TRP A 10 3.94 -3.56 -5.21
N GLU A 11 4.97 -4.38 -5.46
CA GLU A 11 5.77 -5.01 -4.42
C GLU A 11 6.45 -3.97 -3.51
N GLN A 12 6.97 -2.88 -4.10
CA GLN A 12 7.56 -1.78 -3.33
C GLN A 12 6.53 -1.07 -2.44
N ILE A 13 5.35 -0.77 -2.98
CA ILE A 13 4.27 -0.13 -2.22
C ILE A 13 3.80 -1.04 -1.08
N LYS A 14 3.62 -2.34 -1.34
CA LYS A 14 3.25 -3.34 -0.33
C LYS A 14 4.26 -3.36 0.83
N GLY A 15 5.56 -3.38 0.52
CA GLY A 15 6.62 -3.35 1.54
C GLY A 15 6.60 -2.07 2.38
N ARG A 16 6.41 -0.91 1.74
CA ARG A 16 6.28 0.38 2.44
C ARG A 16 5.04 0.42 3.30
N ALA A 17 3.90 -0.05 2.81
CA ALA A 17 2.66 -0.09 3.58
C ALA A 17 2.82 -0.96 4.83
N LYS A 18 3.40 -2.16 4.69
CA LYS A 18 3.70 -3.03 5.85
C LYS A 18 4.61 -2.35 6.87
N LYS A 19 5.53 -1.48 6.43
CA LYS A 19 6.40 -0.70 7.32
C LYS A 19 5.70 0.52 7.96
N ALA A 20 4.84 1.23 7.22
CA ALA A 20 4.12 2.41 7.72
C ALA A 20 2.98 2.07 8.68
N TRP A 21 2.30 0.96 8.43
CA TRP A 21 1.18 0.47 9.23
C TRP A 21 1.54 -0.93 9.71
N GLY A 22 2.47 -1.06 10.66
CA GLY A 22 2.98 -2.37 11.14
C GLY A 22 1.92 -3.40 11.54
N GLU A 23 0.65 -3.01 11.65
CA GLU A 23 -0.53 -3.86 11.87
C GLU A 23 -1.17 -4.40 10.58
N LEU A 24 -0.69 -4.03 9.39
CA LEU A 24 -1.10 -4.63 8.12
C LEU A 24 -0.56 -6.05 8.05
N THR A 25 -1.49 -7.00 7.97
CA THR A 25 -1.18 -8.41 7.85
C THR A 25 -0.98 -8.80 6.39
N ASP A 26 -0.40 -9.97 6.15
CA ASP A 26 -0.26 -10.50 4.80
C ASP A 26 -1.63 -10.79 4.14
N ASP A 27 -2.70 -11.00 4.92
CA ASP A 27 -4.07 -11.13 4.44
C ASP A 27 -4.64 -9.79 3.93
N ASP A 28 -4.41 -8.70 4.69
CA ASP A 28 -4.80 -7.35 4.28
C ASP A 28 -4.14 -6.96 2.95
N LEU A 29 -2.84 -7.27 2.82
CA LEU A 29 -2.08 -7.01 1.60
C LEU A 29 -2.49 -7.93 0.44
N LYS A 30 -2.98 -9.14 0.72
CA LYS A 30 -3.57 -10.04 -0.28
C LYS A 30 -4.91 -9.55 -0.78
N LYS A 31 -5.78 -9.03 0.09
CA LYS A 31 -7.05 -8.39 -0.30
C LYS A 31 -6.80 -7.21 -1.24
N ALA A 32 -5.71 -6.49 -0.98
CA ALA A 32 -5.25 -5.39 -1.81
C ALA A 32 -4.55 -5.81 -3.12
N GLU A 33 -4.29 -7.10 -3.33
CA GLU A 33 -3.48 -7.59 -4.46
C GLU A 33 -4.03 -7.16 -5.82
N GLY A 34 -3.09 -6.76 -6.69
CA GLY A 34 -3.36 -6.39 -8.08
C GLY A 34 -3.68 -4.90 -8.30
N SER A 35 -3.87 -4.07 -7.25
CA SER A 35 -3.98 -2.62 -7.43
C SER A 35 -3.72 -1.81 -6.15
N VAL A 36 -3.02 -0.69 -6.31
CA VAL A 36 -2.78 0.32 -5.27
C VAL A 36 -4.08 0.94 -4.73
N ASP A 37 -5.11 1.10 -5.56
CA ASP A 37 -6.39 1.62 -5.07
C ASP A 37 -7.07 0.67 -4.08
N LYS A 38 -6.91 -0.66 -4.22
CA LYS A 38 -7.44 -1.60 -3.24
C LYS A 38 -6.69 -1.51 -1.92
N LEU A 39 -5.37 -1.27 -1.96
CA LEU A 39 -4.57 -1.04 -0.76
C LEU A 39 -5.07 0.17 0.02
N TYR A 40 -5.39 1.26 -0.69
CA TYR A 40 -5.97 2.44 -0.07
C TYR A 40 -7.32 2.12 0.60
N GLY A 41 -8.18 1.35 -0.05
CA GLY A 41 -9.43 0.88 0.55
C GLY A 41 -9.20 0.12 1.86
N VAL A 42 -8.33 -0.89 1.84
CA VAL A 42 -8.04 -1.70 3.04
C VAL A 42 -7.47 -0.85 4.18
N ILE A 43 -6.54 0.07 3.88
CA ILE A 43 -5.95 0.94 4.89
C ILE A 43 -7.00 1.92 5.43
N GLN A 44 -7.83 2.49 4.57
CA GLN A 44 -8.90 3.40 4.98
C GLN A 44 -9.94 2.68 5.85
N GLU A 45 -10.33 1.44 5.51
CA GLU A 45 -11.26 0.65 6.31
C GLU A 45 -10.68 0.27 7.67
N LYS A 46 -9.38 -0.03 7.75
CA LYS A 46 -8.74 -0.52 8.97
C LYS A 46 -8.25 0.60 9.90
N PHE A 47 -7.71 1.68 9.35
CA PHE A 47 -7.07 2.76 10.10
C PHE A 47 -7.84 4.09 10.01
N GLY A 48 -8.81 4.23 9.09
CA GLY A 48 -9.52 5.48 8.87
C GLY A 48 -8.70 6.56 8.16
N ASP A 49 -7.49 6.23 7.68
CA ASP A 49 -6.61 7.18 6.99
C ASP A 49 -7.20 7.57 5.62
N THR A 50 -7.11 8.85 5.28
CA THR A 50 -7.46 9.34 3.93
C THR A 50 -6.37 8.97 2.93
N LYS A 51 -6.74 8.89 1.65
CA LYS A 51 -5.79 8.61 0.56
C LYS A 51 -4.56 9.56 0.60
N GLU A 52 -4.77 10.83 0.93
CA GLU A 52 -3.69 11.82 1.08
C GLU A 52 -2.75 11.48 2.24
N ALA A 53 -3.29 11.11 3.39
CA ALA A 53 -2.50 10.70 4.55
C ALA A 53 -1.67 9.44 4.24
N ILE A 54 -2.27 8.48 3.53
CA ILE A 54 -1.60 7.25 3.10
C ILE A 54 -0.44 7.57 2.14
N LEU A 55 -0.70 8.37 1.11
CA LEU A 55 0.32 8.82 0.17
C LEU A 55 1.47 9.55 0.88
N ALA A 56 1.15 10.48 1.77
CA ALA A 56 2.15 11.22 2.54
C ALA A 56 3.00 10.30 3.42
N LYS A 57 2.41 9.26 4.03
CA LYS A 57 3.12 8.31 4.88
C LYS A 57 4.00 7.34 4.07
N LEU A 58 3.52 6.92 2.89
CA LEU A 58 4.29 6.12 1.92
C LEU A 58 5.46 6.91 1.32
N ASP A 59 5.28 8.21 1.08
CA ASP A 59 6.31 9.12 0.58
C ASP A 59 7.40 9.34 1.63
N LYS A 60 7.04 9.55 2.91
CA LYS A 60 8.01 9.65 4.03
C LYS A 60 8.86 8.38 4.24
N LEU A 61 8.48 7.26 3.66
CA LEU A 61 9.23 6.00 3.72
C LEU A 61 10.22 5.83 2.57
N HIS A 62 10.20 6.70 1.56
CA HIS A 62 11.38 6.98 0.75
C HIS A 62 12.34 7.78 1.64
N LEU A 63 13.48 7.17 2.01
CA LEU A 63 14.68 7.96 2.31
C LEU A 63 15.13 8.68 1.05
#